data_AF-A0A964QEM3-F1
#
_entry.id   AF-A0A964QEM3-F1
#
_cell.length_a   1.000
_cell.length_b   1.000
_cell.length_c   1.000
_cell.angle_alpha   90.00
_cell.angle_beta   90.00
_cell.angle_gamma   90.00
#
_symmetry.space_group_name_H-M   'P 1'
#
loop_
_entity.id
_entity.type
_entity.pdbx_description
1 polymer ?
#
loop_
_entity_poly.entity_id
_entity_poly.type
_entity_poly.pdbx_seq_one_letter_code
_entity_poly.pdbx_strand_id
1 'polypeptide(L)'
;MSDPYLDHLPSHEREKIRKRLRSPEEYERLREKVKGPEDLEREMEKNSEFADVKLALETEPKSQEKAKDQVQRFVREHGIDSAFEHAEDALKDALSKGNFDVTVDSQSHEPKISVKFQSQPQGSSEAPSGNVSEVFTLKPVLQQQILSIFKIINK
;
A
#
# COMPACT_ATOMS: atom_id res chain seq x y z
N MET A 1 -27.00 -13.28 36.36
CA MET A 1 -25.61 -12.89 36.72
C MET A 1 -25.40 -11.47 36.22
N SER A 2 -25.43 -10.48 37.11
CA SER A 2 -25.15 -9.08 36.79
C SER A 2 -23.65 -8.85 36.84
N ASP A 3 -23.06 -8.28 35.78
CA ASP A 3 -21.62 -8.00 35.73
C ASP A 3 -21.29 -6.86 36.73
N PRO A 4 -20.49 -7.13 37.79
CA PRO A 4 -20.20 -6.16 38.86
C PRO A 4 -19.56 -4.86 38.34
N TYR A 5 -18.86 -4.94 37.21
CA TYR A 5 -18.21 -3.80 36.57
C TYR A 5 -19.21 -2.80 35.96
N LEU A 6 -20.35 -3.27 35.44
CA LEU A 6 -21.34 -2.41 34.79
C LEU A 6 -22.24 -1.67 35.79
N ASP A 7 -22.26 -2.08 37.06
CA ASP A 7 -23.10 -1.48 38.10
C ASP A 7 -22.55 -0.14 38.64
N HIS A 8 -21.26 0.15 38.42
CA HIS A 8 -20.65 1.43 38.81
C HIS A 8 -20.77 2.53 37.74
N LEU A 9 -21.28 2.20 36.56
CA LEU A 9 -21.42 3.15 35.46
C LEU A 9 -22.74 3.93 35.56
N PRO A 10 -22.75 5.23 35.19
CA PRO A 10 -23.97 6.02 35.06
C PRO A 10 -25.01 5.32 34.18
N SER A 11 -26.29 5.43 34.54
CA SER A 11 -27.40 4.67 33.91
C SER A 11 -27.43 4.79 32.39
N HIS A 12 -27.14 5.98 31.85
CA HIS A 12 -27.13 6.24 30.42
C HIS A 12 -25.96 5.54 29.67
N GLU A 13 -24.78 5.46 30.29
CA GLU A 13 -23.62 4.77 29.72
C GLU A 13 -23.80 3.25 29.80
N ARG A 14 -24.34 2.78 30.92
CA ARG A 14 -24.71 1.37 31.14
C ARG A 14 -25.75 0.89 30.13
N GLU A 15 -26.72 1.73 29.77
CA GLU A 15 -27.73 1.44 28.75
C GLU A 15 -27.12 1.42 27.33
N LYS A 16 -26.25 2.37 26.99
CA LYS A 16 -25.48 2.36 25.73
C LYS A 16 -24.61 1.11 25.59
N ILE A 17 -23.91 0.70 26.65
CA ILE A 17 -23.05 -0.47 26.65
C ILE A 17 -23.88 -1.75 26.55
N ARG A 18 -25.01 -1.86 27.26
CA ARG A 18 -25.93 -2.99 27.09
C ARG A 18 -26.51 -3.08 25.70
N LYS A 19 -26.88 -1.94 25.09
CA LYS A 19 -27.38 -1.90 23.72
C LYS A 19 -26.29 -2.36 22.73
N ARG A 20 -25.04 -1.94 22.92
CA ARG A 20 -23.91 -2.41 22.08
C ARG A 20 -23.58 -3.90 22.25
N LEU A 21 -23.61 -4.41 23.48
CA LEU A 21 -23.18 -5.79 23.77
C LEU A 21 -24.29 -6.84 23.64
N ARG A 22 -25.56 -6.45 23.75
CA ARG A 22 -26.71 -7.38 23.79
C ARG A 22 -27.83 -7.06 22.80
N SER A 23 -27.71 -6.04 21.93
CA SER A 23 -28.69 -5.86 20.86
C SER A 23 -28.36 -6.77 19.67
N PRO A 24 -29.32 -7.56 19.18
CA PRO A 24 -29.14 -8.37 17.98
C PRO A 24 -28.73 -7.54 16.76
N GLU A 25 -29.26 -6.32 16.61
CA GLU A 25 -28.95 -5.42 15.50
C GLU A 25 -27.48 -4.97 15.46
N GLU A 26 -26.87 -4.64 16.61
CA GLU A 26 -25.44 -4.29 16.64
C GLU A 26 -24.56 -5.53 16.43
N TYR A 27 -25.01 -6.71 16.87
CA TYR A 27 -24.31 -7.96 16.65
C TYR A 27 -24.33 -8.37 15.17
N GLU A 28 -25.46 -8.17 14.48
CA GLU A 28 -25.60 -8.36 13.03
C GLU A 28 -24.73 -7.36 12.26
N ARG A 29 -24.75 -6.07 12.63
CA ARG A 29 -23.85 -5.05 12.06
C ARG A 29 -22.37 -5.36 12.27
N LEU A 30 -22.00 -5.94 13.42
CA LEU A 30 -20.62 -6.39 13.64
C LEU A 30 -20.30 -7.61 12.77
N ARG A 31 -21.24 -8.55 12.64
CA ARG A 31 -21.05 -9.77 11.84
C ARG A 31 -20.90 -9.47 10.35
N GLU A 32 -21.60 -8.45 9.84
CA GLU A 32 -21.41 -7.92 8.49
C GLU A 32 -20.04 -7.24 8.29
N LYS A 33 -19.45 -6.69 9.35
CA LYS A 33 -18.14 -6.00 9.31
C LYS A 33 -16.95 -6.93 9.50
N VAL A 34 -17.15 -8.11 10.06
CA VAL A 34 -16.10 -9.11 10.24
C VAL A 34 -15.90 -9.83 8.91
N LYS A 35 -14.73 -9.64 8.31
CA LYS A 35 -14.34 -10.35 7.07
C LYS A 35 -14.45 -11.85 7.27
N GLY A 36 -14.96 -12.55 6.27
CA GLY A 36 -15.06 -14.01 6.32
C GLY A 36 -13.66 -14.65 6.35
N PRO A 37 -13.54 -15.92 6.83
CA PRO A 37 -12.27 -16.63 6.80
C PRO A 37 -11.70 -16.74 5.38
N GLU A 38 -12.55 -16.93 4.36
CA GLU A 38 -12.13 -16.96 2.95
C GLU A 38 -11.57 -15.63 2.44
N ASP A 39 -12.12 -14.51 2.88
CA ASP A 39 -11.61 -13.18 2.51
C ASP A 39 -10.25 -12.93 3.17
N LEU A 40 -10.09 -13.41 4.40
CA LEU A 40 -8.86 -13.29 5.16
C LEU A 40 -7.74 -14.12 4.54
N GLU A 41 -8.03 -15.34 4.07
CA GLU A 41 -7.08 -16.16 3.30
C GLU A 41 -6.62 -15.47 2.02
N ARG A 42 -7.56 -14.90 1.23
CA ARG A 42 -7.21 -14.14 0.01
C ARG A 42 -6.34 -12.93 0.30
N GLU A 43 -6.62 -12.19 1.37
CA GLU A 43 -5.81 -11.04 1.78
C GLU A 43 -4.43 -11.48 2.26
N MET A 44 -4.33 -12.59 2.98
CA MET A 44 -3.04 -13.14 3.41
C MET A 44 -2.18 -13.58 2.22
N GLU A 45 -2.78 -14.27 1.25
CA GLU A 45 -2.09 -14.64 0.00
C GLU A 45 -1.59 -13.40 -0.72
N LYS A 46 -2.45 -12.40 -0.95
CA LYS A 46 -2.06 -11.14 -1.57
C LYS A 46 -0.91 -10.48 -0.79
N ASN A 47 -1.03 -10.36 0.53
CA ASN A 47 0.01 -9.74 1.36
C ASN A 47 1.35 -10.50 1.30
N SER A 48 1.31 -11.83 1.24
CA SER A 48 2.52 -12.65 1.09
C SER A 48 3.25 -12.36 -0.22
N GLU A 49 2.51 -12.22 -1.33
CA GLU A 49 3.09 -11.90 -2.64
C GLU A 49 3.78 -10.53 -2.62
N PHE A 50 3.14 -9.54 -2.01
CA PHE A 50 3.73 -8.21 -1.87
C PHE A 50 4.95 -8.20 -0.94
N ALA A 51 4.96 -9.03 0.10
CA ALA A 51 6.10 -9.16 1.00
C ALA A 51 7.31 -9.78 0.28
N ASP A 52 7.09 -10.82 -0.53
CA ASP A 52 8.13 -11.45 -1.35
C ASP A 52 8.72 -10.46 -2.36
N VAL A 53 7.86 -9.69 -3.04
CA VAL A 53 8.31 -8.65 -3.97
C VAL A 53 9.07 -7.56 -3.23
N LYS A 54 8.58 -7.09 -2.08
CA LYS A 54 9.29 -6.09 -1.27
C LYS A 54 10.69 -6.58 -0.91
N LEU A 55 10.80 -7.83 -0.42
CA LEU A 55 12.08 -8.43 -0.07
C LEU A 55 13.01 -8.51 -1.29
N ALA A 56 12.51 -8.96 -2.44
CA ALA A 56 13.29 -9.05 -3.67
C ALA A 56 13.80 -7.67 -4.15
N LEU A 57 12.96 -6.63 -4.09
CA LEU A 57 13.35 -5.27 -4.45
C LEU A 57 14.39 -4.67 -3.49
N GLU A 58 14.34 -5.02 -2.20
CA GLU A 58 15.28 -4.52 -1.19
C GLU A 58 16.61 -5.29 -1.17
N THR A 59 16.61 -6.58 -1.53
CA THR A 59 17.78 -7.46 -1.41
C THR A 59 18.51 -7.72 -2.72
N GLU A 60 17.81 -7.72 -3.85
CA GLU A 60 18.38 -8.10 -5.14
C GLU A 60 18.42 -6.91 -6.13
N PRO A 61 19.61 -6.41 -6.50
CA PRO A 61 19.71 -5.28 -7.43
C PRO A 61 19.14 -5.61 -8.82
N LYS A 62 19.27 -6.87 -9.28
CA LYS A 62 18.71 -7.34 -10.55
C LYS A 62 17.18 -7.29 -10.56
N SER A 63 16.56 -7.51 -9.41
CA SER A 63 15.11 -7.47 -9.24
C SER A 63 14.61 -6.03 -9.31
N GLN A 64 15.36 -5.10 -8.69
CA GLN A 64 15.11 -3.67 -8.81
C GLN A 64 15.24 -3.18 -10.26
N GLU A 65 16.30 -3.56 -10.98
CA GLU A 65 16.48 -3.20 -12.40
C GLU A 65 15.34 -3.70 -13.28
N LYS A 66 14.93 -4.97 -13.14
CA LYS A 66 13.79 -5.53 -13.87
C LYS A 66 12.48 -4.77 -13.60
N ALA A 67 12.25 -4.39 -12.35
CA ALA A 67 11.08 -3.62 -11.98
C ALA A 67 11.11 -2.22 -12.61
N LYS A 68 12.27 -1.53 -12.60
CA LYS A 68 12.45 -0.24 -13.29
C LYS A 68 12.22 -0.36 -14.79
N ASP A 69 12.79 -1.39 -15.42
CA ASP A 69 12.61 -1.67 -16.86
C ASP A 69 11.15 -1.88 -17.21
N GLN A 70 10.40 -2.62 -16.39
CA GLN A 70 8.98 -2.85 -16.63
C GLN A 70 8.17 -1.56 -16.54
N VAL A 71 8.44 -0.72 -15.53
CA VAL A 71 7.81 0.60 -15.41
C VAL A 71 8.14 1.46 -16.64
N GLN A 72 9.41 1.50 -17.08
CA GLN A 72 9.80 2.26 -18.26
C GLN A 72 9.14 1.75 -19.55
N ARG A 73 9.08 0.43 -19.76
CA ARG A 73 8.41 -0.17 -20.92
C ARG A 73 6.94 0.17 -20.95
N PHE A 74 6.26 -0.01 -19.82
CA PHE A 74 4.84 0.30 -19.71
C PHE A 74 4.55 1.78 -19.98
N VAL A 75 5.35 2.67 -19.42
CA VAL A 75 5.25 4.12 -19.68
C VAL A 75 5.49 4.45 -21.15
N ARG A 76 6.45 3.82 -21.82
CA ARG A 76 6.71 4.04 -23.26
C ARG A 76 5.57 3.56 -24.14
N GLU A 77 4.94 2.45 -23.78
CA GLU A 77 3.87 1.82 -24.57
C GLU A 77 2.50 2.47 -24.35
N HIS A 78 2.16 2.79 -23.10
CA HIS A 78 0.81 3.19 -22.70
C HIS A 78 0.73 4.64 -22.19
N GLY A 79 1.87 5.34 -22.07
CA GLY A 79 1.96 6.70 -21.55
C GLY A 79 1.93 6.77 -20.02
N ILE A 80 2.44 7.88 -19.46
CA ILE A 80 2.61 8.09 -18.01
C ILE A 80 1.28 8.08 -17.27
N ASP A 81 0.24 8.66 -17.87
CA ASP A 81 -1.10 8.73 -17.28
C ASP A 81 -1.72 7.34 -17.08
N SER A 82 -1.25 6.32 -17.81
CA SER A 82 -1.72 4.94 -17.66
C SER A 82 -0.97 4.19 -16.55
N ALA A 83 0.23 4.66 -16.18
CA ALA A 83 1.12 4.01 -15.22
C ALA A 83 0.88 4.48 -13.78
N PHE A 84 0.53 5.76 -13.59
CA PHE A 84 0.44 6.40 -12.27
C PHE A 84 -0.99 6.86 -11.94
N GLU A 85 -1.38 6.80 -10.66
CA GLU A 85 -2.68 7.32 -10.19
C GLU A 85 -2.77 8.85 -10.33
N HIS A 86 -1.65 9.54 -10.08
CA HIS A 86 -1.48 10.98 -10.28
C HIS A 86 -0.23 11.23 -11.10
N ALA A 87 -0.39 11.85 -12.28
CA ALA A 87 0.70 12.22 -13.16
C ALA A 87 1.02 13.71 -12.98
N GLU A 88 2.20 13.99 -12.42
CA GLU A 88 2.75 15.35 -12.39
C GLU A 88 3.80 15.52 -13.50
N ASP A 89 3.99 16.76 -13.98
CA ASP A 89 4.98 17.02 -15.03
C ASP A 89 6.42 16.75 -14.56
N ALA A 90 6.69 16.85 -13.25
CA ALA A 90 7.98 16.46 -12.65
C ALA A 90 8.32 14.97 -12.86
N LEU A 91 7.29 14.12 -12.98
CA LEU A 91 7.39 12.67 -13.15
C LEU A 91 7.95 12.30 -14.53
N LYS A 92 7.64 13.09 -15.57
CA LYS A 92 8.17 12.93 -16.94
C LYS A 92 9.69 13.06 -16.96
N ASP A 93 10.20 14.11 -16.32
CA ASP A 93 11.63 14.41 -16.28
C ASP A 93 12.38 13.35 -15.47
N ALA A 94 11.81 12.92 -14.35
CA ALA A 94 12.43 11.93 -13.48
C ALA A 94 12.43 10.52 -14.12
N LEU A 95 11.37 10.14 -14.83
CA LEU A 95 11.30 8.91 -15.63
C LEU A 95 12.34 8.90 -16.76
N SER A 96 12.51 10.03 -17.46
CA SER A 96 13.49 10.14 -18.55
C SER A 96 14.94 9.94 -18.09
N LYS A 97 15.23 10.35 -16.85
CA LYS A 97 16.56 10.24 -16.24
C LYS A 97 16.81 8.86 -15.61
N GLY A 98 15.77 8.05 -15.43
CA GLY A 98 15.88 6.71 -14.82
C GLY A 98 16.26 6.71 -13.33
N ASN A 99 16.27 7.88 -12.68
CA ASN A 99 16.68 8.05 -11.28
C ASN A 99 15.51 7.83 -10.32
N PHE A 100 15.00 6.61 -10.30
CA PHE A 100 13.88 6.22 -9.44
C PHE A 100 14.04 4.81 -8.93
N ASP A 101 13.48 4.54 -7.75
CA ASP A 101 13.44 3.22 -7.14
C ASP A 101 12.01 2.72 -7.03
N VAL A 102 11.78 1.45 -7.37
CA VAL A 102 10.50 0.80 -7.14
C VAL A 102 10.48 0.28 -5.71
N THR A 103 9.39 0.52 -4.99
CA THR A 103 9.22 0.10 -3.60
C THR A 103 7.79 -0.37 -3.36
N VAL A 104 7.59 -1.18 -2.32
CA VAL A 104 6.26 -1.56 -1.86
C VAL A 104 5.91 -0.77 -0.61
N ASP A 105 4.82 -0.02 -0.67
CA ASP A 105 4.24 0.61 0.52
C ASP A 105 3.40 -0.43 1.26
N SER A 106 3.93 -0.86 2.41
CA SER A 106 3.28 -1.82 3.31
C SER A 106 2.64 -1.15 4.53
N GLN A 107 2.63 0.19 4.62
CA GLN A 107 1.99 0.91 5.73
C GLN A 107 0.50 1.17 5.49
N SER A 108 0.08 1.10 4.23
CA SER A 108 -1.32 1.15 3.83
C SER A 108 -2.07 -0.13 4.21
N HIS A 109 -3.38 -0.01 4.46
CA HIS A 109 -4.30 -1.14 4.68
C HIS A 109 -4.29 -2.16 3.54
N GLU A 110 -3.98 -1.70 2.32
CA GLU A 110 -3.67 -2.56 1.19
C GLU A 110 -2.26 -2.24 0.67
N PRO A 111 -1.39 -3.25 0.49
CA PRO A 111 -0.05 -3.03 -0.03
C PRO A 111 -0.13 -2.52 -1.47
N LYS A 112 0.64 -1.47 -1.77
CA LYS A 112 0.70 -0.87 -3.11
C LYS A 112 2.14 -0.74 -3.58
N ILE A 113 2.38 -0.96 -4.87
CA ILE A 113 3.69 -0.67 -5.45
C ILE A 113 3.77 0.82 -5.79
N SER A 114 4.82 1.46 -5.31
CA SER A 114 5.07 2.88 -5.49
C SER A 114 6.49 3.13 -5.98
N VAL A 115 6.67 4.17 -6.77
CA VAL A 115 7.98 4.61 -7.24
C VAL A 115 8.44 5.77 -6.37
N LYS A 116 9.65 5.66 -5.83
CA LYS A 116 10.33 6.73 -5.10
C LYS A 116 11.33 7.41 -6.01
N PHE A 117 11.17 8.71 -6.23
CA PHE A 117 12.16 9.51 -6.95
C PHE A 117 13.09 10.19 -5.96
N GLN A 118 14.39 10.12 -6.21
CA GLN A 118 15.35 10.96 -5.50
C GLN A 118 15.40 12.31 -6.22
N SER A 119 14.66 13.30 -5.72
CA SER A 119 14.87 14.67 -6.18
C SER A 119 16.24 15.13 -5.68
N GLN A 120 17.13 15.55 -6.59
CA GLN A 120 18.30 16.31 -6.16
C GLN A 120 17.83 17.74 -5.85
N PRO A 121 18.18 18.31 -4.69
CA PRO A 121 17.86 19.70 -4.42
C PRO A 121 18.59 20.56 -5.45
N GLN A 122 17.85 21.19 -6.36
CA GLN A 122 18.40 22.26 -7.17
C GLN A 122 18.64 23.45 -6.25
N GLY A 123 19.89 23.91 -6.24
CA GLY A 123 20.49 24.84 -5.28
C GLY A 123 19.57 25.94 -4.72
N SER A 124 19.39 25.89 -3.40
CA SER A 124 19.30 27.10 -2.57
C SER A 124 19.92 26.78 -1.21
N SER A 125 20.91 27.57 -0.84
CA SER A 125 21.69 27.47 0.38
C SER A 125 20.86 27.80 1.61
N GLU A 126 20.10 26.85 2.17
CA GLU A 126 19.55 26.99 3.52
C GLU A 126 19.12 25.63 4.08
N ALA A 127 19.89 25.13 5.06
CA ALA A 127 19.66 24.01 5.98
C ALA A 127 19.38 22.60 5.37
N PRO A 128 19.90 21.50 5.98
CA PRO A 128 19.63 20.14 5.53
C PRO A 128 18.21 19.72 5.95
N SER A 129 17.21 20.19 5.21
CA SER A 129 15.89 19.55 5.21
C SER A 129 16.02 18.24 4.44
N GLY A 130 15.51 17.15 5.03
CA GLY A 130 15.73 15.79 4.57
C GLY A 130 15.35 15.59 3.09
N ASN A 131 16.00 14.60 2.46
CA ASN A 131 15.71 14.18 1.08
C ASN A 131 14.19 14.11 0.87
N VAL A 132 13.63 15.05 0.11
CA VAL A 132 12.22 15.02 -0.27
C VAL A 132 12.10 13.97 -1.37
N SER A 133 11.88 12.73 -0.97
CA SER A 133 11.55 11.65 -1.89
C SER A 133 10.07 11.73 -2.23
N GLU A 134 9.74 12.06 -3.47
CA GLU A 134 8.37 11.98 -3.95
C GLU A 134 8.01 10.52 -4.21
N VAL A 135 6.86 10.09 -3.66
CA VAL A 135 6.36 8.73 -3.76
C VAL A 135 5.11 8.74 -4.62
N PHE A 136 5.16 8.06 -5.76
CA PHE A 136 4.02 7.97 -6.68
C PHE A 136 3.49 6.55 -6.75
N THR A 137 2.18 6.41 -6.55
CA THR A 137 1.51 5.12 -6.57
C THR A 137 1.22 4.67 -8.00
N LEU A 138 1.57 3.42 -8.31
CA LEU A 138 1.30 2.82 -9.60
C LEU A 138 -0.17 2.39 -9.72
N LYS A 139 -0.73 2.47 -10.92
CA LYS A 139 -2.05 1.92 -11.21
C LYS A 139 -2.06 0.39 -11.09
N PRO A 140 -3.21 -0.21 -10.71
CA PRO A 140 -3.30 -1.64 -10.40
C PRO A 140 -2.88 -2.56 -11.56
N VAL A 141 -3.08 -2.14 -12.82
CA VAL A 141 -2.67 -2.91 -14.01
C VAL A 141 -1.17 -3.15 -14.01
N LEU A 142 -0.38 -2.10 -13.78
CA LEU A 142 1.08 -2.20 -13.75
C LEU A 142 1.57 -2.94 -12.50
N GLN A 143 0.89 -2.75 -11.36
CA GLN A 143 1.20 -3.50 -10.14
C GLN A 143 1.09 -5.02 -10.38
N GLN A 144 0.01 -5.49 -11.01
CA GLN A 144 -0.19 -6.91 -11.32
C GLN A 144 0.87 -7.45 -12.28
N GLN A 145 1.28 -6.67 -13.30
CA GLN A 145 2.36 -7.08 -14.19
C GLN A 145 3.67 -7.27 -13.44
N ILE A 146 4.02 -6.35 -12.54
CA ILE A 146 5.23 -6.46 -11.72
C ILE A 146 5.15 -7.70 -10.82
N LEU A 147 4.04 -7.90 -10.11
CA LEU A 147 3.84 -9.09 -9.26
C LEU A 147 3.99 -10.39 -10.07
N SER A 148 3.46 -10.44 -11.30
CA SER A 148 3.53 -11.64 -12.14
C SER A 148 4.96 -12.01 -12.55
N ILE A 149 5.83 -11.01 -12.77
CA ILE A 149 7.24 -11.23 -13.10
C ILE A 149 7.95 -11.92 -11.93
N PHE A 150 7.68 -11.47 -10.71
CA PHE A 150 8.30 -12.03 -9.51
C PHE A 150 7.78 -13.43 -9.16
N LYS A 151 6.50 -13.73 -9.45
CA LYS A 151 5.97 -15.09 -9.33
C LYS A 151 6.68 -16.10 -10.24
N ILE A 152 7.13 -15.67 -11.42
CA ILE A 152 7.85 -16.53 -12.36
C ILE A 152 9.29 -16.77 -11.90
N ILE A 153 9.90 -15.80 -11.21
CA ILE A 153 11.30 -15.88 -10.77
C ILE A 153 11.45 -16.76 -9.51
N ASN A 154 10.45 -16.79 -8.64
CA ASN A 154 10.49 -17.51 -7.36
C ASN A 154 9.86 -18.92 -7.39
N LYS A 155 9.49 -19.44 -8.58
CA LYS A 155 9.03 -20.83 -8.79
C LYS A 155 10.14 -21.67 -9.42
#